data_AF-A0A512BTJ9-F1
#
_entry.id   AF-A0A512BTJ9-F1
#
_cell.length_a   1.000
_cell.length_b   1.000
_cell.length_c   1.000
_cell.angle_alpha   90.00
_cell.angle_beta   90.00
_cell.angle_gamma   90.00
#
_symmetry.space_group_name_H-M   'P 1'
#
loop_
_entity.id
_entity.type
_entity.pdbx_description
1 polymer ?
#
loop_
_entity_poly.entity_id
_entity_poly.type
_entity_poly.pdbx_seq_one_letter_code
_entity_poly.pdbx_strand_id
1 'polypeptide(L)' 'MMRRWQFHDLPCTAVTRLGDLGILPHLVEAILNHISGHKAGVSSIYNRATYPKEKREALDRYPNKRRRP' A
#
# COMPACT_ATOMS: atom_id res chain seq x y z
N MET A 1 22.61 -17.47 -3.07
CA MET A 1 22.62 -16.34 -2.12
C MET A 1 21.25 -16.25 -1.46
N MET A 2 21.13 -16.68 -0.20
CA MET A 2 19.90 -16.50 0.58
C MET A 2 19.77 -15.00 0.91
N ARG A 3 18.81 -14.31 0.27
CA ARG A 3 18.48 -12.93 0.64
C ARG A 3 17.88 -12.98 2.04
N ARG A 4 18.61 -12.46 3.03
CA ARG A 4 18.06 -12.12 4.34
C ARG A 4 16.88 -11.18 4.08
N TRP A 5 15.67 -11.59 4.48
CA TRP A 5 14.51 -10.71 4.46
C TRP A 5 14.88 -9.46 5.24
N GLN A 6 15.03 -8.33 4.53
CA GLN A 6 15.24 -7.07 5.20
C GLN A 6 13.86 -6.51 5.53
N PHE A 7 13.73 -5.75 6.62
CA PHE A 7 12.48 -5.06 6.96
C PHE A 7 11.98 -4.15 5.81
N HIS A 8 12.84 -3.84 4.85
CA HIS A 8 12.52 -3.15 3.60
C HIS A 8 11.64 -3.95 2.61
N ASP A 9 11.44 -5.25 2.81
CA ASP A 9 10.61 -6.11 1.94
C ASP A 9 9.13 -6.16 2.37
N LEU A 10 8.79 -5.65 3.57
CA LEU A 10 7.42 -5.54 4.09
C LEU A 10 6.49 -4.70 3.19
N PRO A 11 6.91 -3.52 2.68
CA PRO A 11 6.12 -2.75 1.73
C PRO A 11 5.92 -3.50 0.41
N CYS A 12 6.95 -4.18 -0.10
CA CYS A 12 6.88 -4.93 -1.34
C CYS A 12 5.83 -6.06 -1.25
N THR A 13 5.84 -6.78 -0.12
CA THR A 13 4.82 -7.81 0.17
C THR A 13 3.41 -7.23 0.26
N ALA A 14 3.25 -6.06 0.88
CA ALA A 14 1.96 -5.39 1.00
C ALA A 14 1.44 -4.89 -0.36
N VAL A 15 2.32 -4.34 -1.21
CA VAL A 15 1.97 -3.92 -2.59
C VAL A 15 1.41 -5.09 -3.37
N THR A 16 2.15 -6.21 -3.43
CA THR A 16 1.73 -7.38 -4.19
C THR A 16 0.39 -7.91 -3.68
N ARG A 17 0.24 -8.11 -2.37
CA ARG A 17 -0.99 -8.64 -1.79
C ARG A 17 -2.20 -7.72 -1.94
N LEU A 18 -2.03 -6.41 -1.84
CA LEU A 18 -3.13 -5.46 -2.09
C LEU A 18 -3.50 -5.42 -3.58
N GLY A 19 -2.50 -5.53 -4.47
CA GLY A 19 -2.73 -5.68 -5.91
C GLY A 19 -3.51 -6.96 -6.26
N ASP A 20 -3.15 -8.09 -5.64
CA ASP A 20 -3.85 -9.37 -5.82
C ASP A 20 -5.32 -9.31 -5.34
N LEU A 21 -5.62 -8.45 -4.35
CA LEU A 21 -6.98 -8.16 -3.88
C LEU A 21 -7.76 -7.18 -4.79
N GLY A 22 -7.16 -6.77 -5.91
CA GLY A 22 -7.77 -5.85 -6.87
C GLY A 22 -7.79 -4.39 -6.42
N ILE A 23 -6.98 -4.02 -5.42
CA ILE A 23 -6.89 -2.64 -4.96
C ILE A 23 -6.12 -1.79 -5.98
N LEU A 24 -6.65 -0.61 -6.31
CA LEU A 24 -6.07 0.26 -7.33
C LEU A 24 -4.66 0.76 -6.92
N PRO A 25 -3.71 0.87 -7.87
CA PRO A 25 -2.31 1.23 -7.56
C PRO A 25 -2.16 2.54 -6.77
N HIS A 26 -2.89 3.58 -7.14
CA HIS A 26 -2.85 4.87 -6.46
C HIS A 26 -3.38 4.81 -5.02
N LEU A 27 -4.28 3.86 -4.73
CA LEU A 27 -4.76 3.62 -3.38
C LEU A 27 -3.72 2.86 -2.56
N VAL A 28 -3.07 1.85 -3.16
CA VAL A 28 -1.94 1.12 -2.55
C VAL A 28 -0.81 2.07 -2.18
N GLU A 29 -0.41 2.97 -3.09
CA GLU A 29 0.58 4.02 -2.81
C GLU A 29 0.13 4.93 -1.65
N ALA A 30 -1.14 5.30 -1.62
CA ALA A 30 -1.69 6.13 -0.56
C ALA A 30 -1.76 5.40 0.80
N ILE A 31 -1.96 4.07 0.83
CA ILE A 31 -1.92 3.24 2.05
C ILE A 31 -0.50 3.15 2.59
N LEU A 32 0.48 2.95 1.70
CA LEU A 32 1.90 2.83 2.06
C LEU A 32 2.58 4.18 2.32
N ASN A 33 1.83 5.29 2.18
CA ASN A 33 2.35 6.65 2.21
C ASN A 33 3.56 6.84 1.26
N HIS A 34 3.52 6.15 0.12
CA HIS A 34 4.57 6.17 -0.88
C HIS A 34 4.32 7.33 -1.84
N ILE A 35 5.37 8.10 -2.14
CA ILE A 35 5.32 9.22 -3.07
C ILE A 35 6.01 8.78 -4.37
N SER A 36 5.20 8.37 -5.33
CA SER A 36 5.60 7.98 -6.68
C SER A 36 4.58 8.52 -7.69
N GLY A 37 4.90 8.49 -8.98
CA GLY A 37 4.01 8.76 -10.13
C GLY A 37 2.79 9.65 -9.89
N HIS A 38 1.72 9.08 -9.31
CA HIS A 38 0.42 9.71 -9.05
C HIS A 38 0.40 10.82 -7.97
N LYS A 39 1.39 10.84 -7.06
CA LYS A 39 1.56 11.88 -6.03
C LYS A 39 2.87 12.64 -6.15
N ALA A 40 3.64 12.39 -7.20
CA ALA A 40 4.91 13.07 -7.44
C ALA A 40 4.71 14.33 -8.30
N GLY A 41 5.62 15.30 -8.14
CA GLY A 41 5.68 16.51 -8.97
C GLY A 41 4.42 17.37 -8.90
N VAL A 42 4.01 17.91 -10.04
CA VAL A 42 2.86 18.82 -10.19
C VAL A 42 1.55 18.13 -9.79
N SER A 43 1.45 16.81 -9.94
CA SER A 43 0.25 16.07 -9.53
C SER A 43 -0.01 16.17 -8.03
N SER A 44 1.03 16.34 -7.20
CA SER A 44 0.88 16.55 -5.75
C SER A 44 0.17 17.85 -5.37
N ILE A 45 0.27 18.86 -6.24
CA ILE A 45 -0.35 20.19 -6.04
C ILE A 45 -1.87 20.06 -6.19
N TYR A 46 -2.31 19.22 -7.12
CA TYR A 46 -3.74 19.03 -7.43
C TYR A 46 -4.36 17.84 -6.69
N ASN A 47 -3.61 16.79 -6.43
CA ASN A 47 -4.10 15.55 -5.84
C ASN A 47 -3.77 15.45 -4.34
N ARG A 48 -4.58 16.13 -3.53
CA ARG A 48 -4.54 16.06 -2.05
C ARG A 48 -5.49 15.02 -1.46
N ALA A 49 -6.06 14.15 -2.29
CA ALA A 49 -7.04 13.17 -1.83
C ALA A 49 -6.41 12.16 -0.86
N THR A 50 -7.09 11.96 0.27
CA THR A 50 -6.64 11.11 1.38
C THR A 50 -7.29 9.72 1.35
N TYR A 51 -8.39 9.54 0.60
CA TYR A 51 -9.13 8.28 0.41
C TYR A 51 -9.37 7.49 1.71
N PRO A 52 -9.86 8.11 2.79
CA PRO A 52 -9.90 7.46 4.10
C PRO A 52 -10.83 6.24 4.13
N LYS A 53 -11.93 6.27 3.39
CA LYS A 53 -12.90 5.18 3.32
C LYS A 53 -12.35 4.00 2.53
N GLU A 54 -11.80 4.27 1.36
CA GLU A 54 -11.25 3.27 0.46
C GLU A 54 -10.00 2.62 1.06
N LYS A 55 -9.14 3.39 1.73
CA LYS A 55 -8.00 2.85 2.49
C LYS A 55 -8.47 1.90 3.59
N ARG A 56 -9.51 2.28 4.33
CA ARG A 56 -10.06 1.44 5.40
C ARG A 56 -10.61 0.14 4.83
N GLU A 57 -11.40 0.22 3.77
CA GLU A 57 -11.95 -0.96 3.10
C GLU A 57 -10.86 -1.88 2.55
N ALA A 58 -9.81 -1.32 1.95
CA ALA A 58 -8.66 -2.09 1.48
C ALA A 58 -7.92 -2.80 2.63
N LEU A 59 -7.76 -2.13 3.77
CA LEU A 59 -7.14 -2.72 4.96
C LEU A 59 -8.04 -3.76 5.66
N ASP A 60 -9.36 -3.59 5.61
CA ASP A 60 -10.32 -4.57 6.13
C ASP A 60 -10.32 -5.86 5.30
N ARG A 61 -10.14 -5.74 3.98
CA ARG A 61 -9.94 -6.89 3.08
C ARG A 61 -8.57 -7.54 3.22
N TYR A 62 -7.57 -6.79 3.70
CA TYR A 62 -6.21 -7.32 3.87
C TYR A 62 -6.20 -8.36 4.99
N PRO A 63 -5.70 -9.58 4.75
CA PRO A 63 -5.81 -10.67 5.73
C PRO A 63 -5.02 -10.32 7.00
N ASN A 64 -5.75 -10.02 8.07
CA ASN A 64 -5.20 -9.83 9.39
C ASN A 64 -4.89 -11.20 10.01
N LYS A 65 -3.87 -11.90 9.49
CA LYS A 65 -3.28 -13.03 10.20
C LYS A 65 -2.55 -12.51 11.43
N ARG A 66 -3.31 -12.11 12.46
CA ARG A 66 -2.80 -12.17 13.82
C ARG A 66 -2.62 -13.66 14.08
N ARG A 67 -1.39 -14.15 13.92
CA ARG A 67 -0.97 -15.36 14.62
C ARG A 67 -1.14 -15.04 16.09
N ARG A 68 -2.31 -15.35 16.65
CA ARG A 68 -2.45 -15.50 18.09
C ARG A 68 -1.53 -16.69 18.47
N PRO A 69 -0.70 -16.54 19.51
CA PRO A 69 0.10 -17.65 19.99
C PRO A 69 -0.79 -18.83 20.39
#